data_AF-A0A1F3E6B1-F1
#
_entry.id   AF-A0A1F3E6B1-F1
#
_cell.length_a   1.000
_cell.length_b   1.000
_cell.length_c   1.000
_cell.angle_alpha   90.00
_cell.angle_beta   90.00
_cell.angle_gamma   90.00
#
_symmetry.space_group_name_H-M   'P 1'
#
loop_
_entity.id
_entity.type
_entity.pdbx_description
1 polymer ?
#
loop_
_entity_poly.entity_id
_entity_poly.type
_entity_poly.pdbx_seq_one_letter_code
_entity_poly.pdbx_strand_id
1 'polypeptide(L)'
;MINNEVNQMYTDVAGSLGYMFNSRTKFVVNCGYRNQTGKQIDLDLFTAKAEFTTSLRQLYFTLGVDYYNKKYLTESTDFKGAYVKIVRKF
;
A
#
# COMPACT_ATOMS: atom_id res chain seq x y z
N MET A 1 -2.27 -8.83 -39.43
CA MET A 1 -3.20 -8.69 -38.30
C MET A 1 -3.04 -9.94 -37.44
N ILE A 2 -2.21 -9.87 -36.39
CA ILE A 2 -1.94 -11.01 -35.51
C ILE A 2 -3.03 -11.02 -34.44
N ASN A 3 -3.70 -12.15 -34.34
CA ASN A 3 -4.87 -12.39 -33.52
C ASN A 3 -4.61 -12.07 -32.03
N ASN A 4 -5.35 -11.07 -31.55
CA ASN A 4 -5.41 -10.60 -30.17
C ASN A 4 -6.30 -11.57 -29.38
N GLU A 5 -5.74 -12.31 -28.42
CA GLU A 5 -6.47 -12.85 -27.26
C GLU A 5 -5.48 -13.52 -26.30
N VAL A 6 -4.47 -12.76 -25.87
CA VAL A 6 -3.71 -13.15 -24.68
C VAL A 6 -4.59 -12.77 -23.49
N ASN A 7 -5.30 -13.76 -22.95
CA ASN A 7 -6.24 -13.60 -21.84
C ASN A 7 -5.46 -13.29 -20.55
N GLN A 8 -4.90 -12.08 -20.46
CA GLN A 8 -4.13 -11.60 -19.34
C GLN A 8 -5.10 -11.13 -18.27
N MET A 9 -5.22 -11.90 -17.20
CA MET A 9 -6.18 -11.63 -16.14
C MET A 9 -5.55 -10.63 -15.17
N TYR A 10 -6.16 -9.44 -15.10
CA TYR A 10 -5.77 -8.37 -14.19
C TYR A 10 -6.85 -8.21 -13.11
N THR A 11 -6.49 -8.55 -11.88
CA THR A 11 -7.37 -8.37 -10.72
C THR A 11 -6.68 -7.44 -9.74
N ASP A 12 -7.32 -6.31 -9.45
CA ASP A 12 -6.81 -5.33 -8.49
C ASP A 12 -7.91 -4.96 -7.53
N VAL A 13 -7.66 -5.18 -6.25
CA VAL A 13 -8.59 -4.93 -5.15
C VAL A 13 -7.87 -4.07 -4.14
N ALA A 14 -8.34 -2.84 -3.97
CA ALA A 14 -7.82 -1.92 -2.97
C ALA A 14 -8.92 -1.51 -1.99
N GLY A 15 -8.56 -1.42 -0.72
CA GLY A 15 -9.42 -0.98 0.36
C GLY A 15 -8.69 0.00 1.27
N SER A 16 -9.38 1.07 1.66
CA SER A 16 -8.86 2.07 2.60
C SER A 16 -9.82 2.24 3.76
N LEU A 17 -9.31 2.15 4.98
CA LEU A 17 -10.04 2.40 6.22
C LEU A 17 -9.38 3.57 6.94
N GLY A 18 -10.11 4.68 7.05
CA GLY A 18 -9.68 5.84 7.83
C GLY A 18 -10.54 5.97 9.08
N TYR A 19 -9.89 6.12 10.24
CA TYR A 19 -10.55 6.48 11.49
C TYR A 19 -9.94 7.75 12.07
N MET A 20 -10.79 8.72 12.37
CA MET A 20 -10.38 9.96 13.02
C MET A 20 -10.77 9.88 14.50
N PHE A 21 -9.77 9.72 15.38
CA PHE A 21 -10.01 9.64 16.82
C PHE A 21 -10.47 10.99 17.37
N ASN A 22 -9.83 12.06 16.92
CA ASN A 22 -10.11 13.46 17.28
C ASN A 22 -9.73 14.34 16.09
N SER A 23 -10.12 15.62 16.06
CA SER A 23 -9.74 16.56 15.00
C SER A 23 -8.22 16.76 14.80
N ARG A 24 -7.41 16.22 15.72
CA ARG A 24 -5.95 16.28 15.70
C ARG A 24 -5.28 14.93 15.39
N THR A 25 -5.99 13.82 15.55
CA THR A 25 -5.42 12.48 15.46
C THR A 25 -6.22 11.63 14.50
N LYS A 26 -5.54 11.15 13.46
CA LYS A 26 -6.11 10.26 12.44
C LYS A 26 -5.27 9.00 12.31
N PHE A 27 -5.93 7.91 12.01
CA PHE A 27 -5.33 6.64 11.66
C PHE A 27 -5.91 6.20 10.34
N VAL A 28 -5.06 5.80 9.40
CA VAL A 28 -5.45 5.38 8.07
C VAL A 28 -4.74 4.07 7.77
N VAL A 29 -5.49 3.07 7.35
CA VAL A 29 -4.97 1.78 6.89
C VAL A 29 -5.40 1.60 5.45
N ASN A 30 -4.45 1.31 4.59
CA ASN A 30 -4.66 0.98 3.19
C ASN A 30 -4.18 -0.43 2.95
N CYS A 31 -5.01 -1.26 2.34
CA CYS A 31 -4.67 -2.60 1.91
C CYS A 31 -4.95 -2.72 0.42
N GLY A 32 -4.08 -3.41 -0.29
CA GLY A 32 -4.18 -3.65 -1.73
C GLY A 32 -3.76 -5.08 -2.03
N TYR A 33 -4.52 -5.74 -2.88
CA TYR A 33 -4.21 -7.05 -3.42
C TYR A 33 -4.32 -6.97 -4.94
N ARG A 34 -3.20 -7.23 -5.62
CA ARG A 34 -3.10 -7.17 -7.07
C ARG A 34 -2.53 -8.47 -7.58
N ASN A 35 -3.31 -9.14 -8.41
CA ASN A 35 -2.91 -10.37 -9.09
C ASN A 35 -2.90 -10.12 -10.60
N GLN A 36 -1.78 -10.43 -11.25
CA GLN A 36 -1.63 -10.41 -12.70
C GLN A 36 -1.14 -11.78 -13.16
N THR A 37 -1.90 -12.42 -14.05
CA THR A 37 -1.54 -13.71 -14.64
C THR A 37 -1.44 -13.57 -16.17
N GLY A 38 -0.28 -13.92 -16.74
CA GLY A 38 -0.02 -13.83 -18.18
C GLY A 38 1.27 -14.55 -18.61
N LYS A 39 1.50 -14.70 -19.92
CA LYS A 39 2.71 -15.37 -20.44
C LYS A 39 3.96 -14.65 -19.93
N GLN A 40 4.74 -15.33 -19.07
CA GLN A 40 5.98 -14.87 -18.42
C GLN A 40 5.82 -13.81 -17.30
N ILE A 41 4.60 -13.53 -16.83
CA ILE A 41 4.35 -12.52 -15.80
C ILE A 41 3.25 -13.04 -14.86
N ASP A 42 3.66 -13.81 -13.84
CA ASP A 42 2.80 -14.12 -12.69
C ASP A 42 3.22 -13.22 -11.54
N LEU A 43 2.38 -12.23 -11.23
CA LEU A 43 2.61 -11.28 -10.15
C LEU A 43 1.46 -11.36 -9.15
N ASP A 44 1.78 -11.82 -7.95
CA ASP A 44 0.90 -11.69 -6.79
C ASP A 44 1.51 -10.65 -5.83
N LEU A 45 0.80 -9.55 -5.65
CA LEU A 45 1.23 -8.42 -4.85
C LEU A 45 0.20 -8.11 -3.77
N PHE A 46 0.60 -8.28 -2.52
CA PHE A 46 -0.14 -7.79 -1.37
C PHE A 46 0.59 -6.59 -0.76
N THR A 47 -0.15 -5.50 -0.59
CA THR A 47 0.32 -4.27 0.04
C THR A 47 -0.55 -3.96 1.24
N ALA A 48 0.05 -3.67 2.38
CA ALA A 48 -0.64 -3.13 3.54
C ALA A 48 0.15 -1.95 4.09
N LYS A 49 -0.52 -0.85 4.35
CA LYS A 49 0.06 0.39 4.82
C LYS A 49 -0.78 0.93 5.96
N ALA A 50 -0.16 1.24 7.08
CA ALA A 50 -0.84 1.90 8.18
C ALA A 50 -0.12 3.20 8.53
N GLU A 51 -0.88 4.28 8.60
CA GLU A 51 -0.41 5.61 8.90
C GLU A 51 -1.17 6.16 10.11
N PHE A 52 -0.44 6.49 11.17
CA PHE A 52 -0.93 7.21 12.32
C PHE A 52 -0.41 8.65 12.25
N THR A 53 -1.31 9.62 12.20
CA THR A 53 -0.94 11.04 12.21
C THR A 53 -1.55 11.73 13.42
N THR A 54 -0.74 12.48 14.15
CA THR A 54 -1.19 13.35 15.23
C THR A 54 -0.64 14.76 15.05
N SER A 55 -1.46 15.77 15.34
CA SER A 55 -1.07 17.17 15.30
C SER A 55 -1.07 17.78 16.70
N LEU A 56 0.05 18.40 17.06
CA LEU A 56 0.25 19.13 18.31
C LEU A 56 0.60 20.58 17.97
N ARG A 57 -0.42 21.45 18.02
CA ARG A 57 -0.34 22.86 17.61
C ARG A 57 0.14 22.99 16.16
N GLN A 58 1.38 23.44 15.96
CA GLN A 58 2.04 23.63 14.66
C GLN A 58 2.84 22.41 14.20
N LEU A 59 2.97 21.38 15.03
CA LEU A 59 3.74 20.18 14.74
C LEU A 59 2.82 19.03 14.32
N TYR A 60 3.17 18.38 13.22
CA TYR A 60 2.52 17.18 12.71
C TYR A 60 3.50 16.03 12.81
N PHE A 61 3.11 15.00 13.54
CA PHE A 61 3.84 13.76 13.66
C PHE A 61 3.08 12.69 12.90
N THR A 62 3.74 12.05 11.94
CA THR A 62 3.19 10.93 11.19
C THR A 62 4.11 9.73 11.37
N LEU A 63 3.55 8.64 11.86
CA LEU A 63 4.16 7.33 11.93
C LEU A 63 3.54 6.48 10.84
N GLY A 64 4.35 5.91 9.96
CA GLY A 64 3.89 5.05 8.89
C GLY A 64 4.62 3.72 8.92
N VAL A 65 3.89 2.65 8.68
CA VAL A 65 4.44 1.32 8.42
C VAL A 65 3.89 0.82 7.11
N ASP A 66 4.77 0.28 6.29
CA ASP A 66 4.45 -0.27 4.99
C ASP A 66 4.91 -1.72 4.92
N TYR A 67 4.02 -2.58 4.43
CA TYR A 67 4.25 -3.98 4.18
C TYR A 67 3.95 -4.25 2.71
N TYR A 68 4.93 -4.80 2.00
CA TYR A 68 4.79 -5.21 0.62
C TYR A 68 5.29 -6.65 0.51
N ASN A 69 4.39 -7.56 0.14
CA ASN A 69 4.71 -8.93 -0.22
C ASN A 69 4.52 -9.08 -1.72
N LYS A 70 5.61 -9.33 -2.44
CA LYS A 70 5.60 -9.53 -3.89
C LYS A 70 6.06 -10.95 -4.19
N LYS A 71 5.26 -11.72 -4.90
CA LYS A 71 5.64 -13.01 -5.47
C LYS A 71 5.69 -12.90 -6.98
N TYR A 72 6.84 -13.21 -7.57
CA TYR A 72 7.06 -13.13 -9.01
C TYR A 72 7.79 -14.38 -9.51
N LEU A 73 7.10 -15.22 -10.30
CA LEU A 73 7.54 -16.48 -10.94
C LEU A 73 8.25 -17.55 -10.07
N THR A 74 9.26 -17.20 -9.26
CA THR A 74 9.99 -18.10 -8.34
C THR A 74 10.58 -17.34 -7.14
N GLU A 75 10.59 -16.00 -7.16
CA GLU A 75 11.12 -15.18 -6.08
C GLU A 75 9.99 -14.52 -5.27
N SER A 76 10.12 -14.61 -3.95
CA SER A 76 9.28 -13.90 -2.99
C SER A 76 10.11 -12.79 -2.37
N THR A 77 9.69 -11.53 -2.55
CA THR A 77 10.32 -10.37 -1.91
C THR A 77 9.38 -9.81 -0.86
N ASP A 78 9.82 -9.89 0.39
CA ASP A 78 9.15 -9.30 1.54
C ASP A 78 9.84 -7.99 1.90
N PHE A 79 9.13 -6.87 1.72
CA PHE A 79 9.59 -5.57 2.18
C PHE A 79 8.74 -5.09 3.34
N LYS A 80 9.41 -4.80 4.46
CA LYS A 80 8.81 -4.19 5.65
C LYS A 80 9.52 -2.86 5.90
N GLY A 81 8.79 -1.77 5.77
CA GLY A 81 9.30 -0.43 6.01
C GLY A 81 8.57 0.23 7.18
N ALA A 82 9.29 1.02 7.96
CA ALA A 82 8.69 1.94 8.92
C ALA A 82 9.32 3.31 8.72
N TYR A 83 8.53 4.36 8.86
CA TYR A 83 9.00 5.73 8.72
C TYR A 83 8.31 6.66 9.70
N VAL A 84 9.02 7.74 10.02
CA VAL A 84 8.53 8.83 10.86
C VAL A 84 8.69 10.12 10.08
N LYS A 85 7.62 10.91 10.00
CA LYS A 85 7.64 12.27 9.42
C LYS A 85 7.26 13.26 10.50
N ILE A 86 8.11 14.26 10.67
CA ILE A 86 7.88 15.39 11.57
C ILE A 86 7.82 16.64 10.70
N VAL A 87 6.67 17.29 10.66
CA VAL A 87 6.45 18.49 9.84
C VAL A 87 5.99 19.62 10.75
N ARG A 88 6.66 20.77 10.70
CA ARG A 88 6.22 21.99 11.36
C ARG A 88 5.57 22.91 10.33
N LYS A 89 4.32 23.30 10.56
CA LYS A 89 3.70 24.43 9.84
C LYS A 89 4.13 25.73 10.52
N PHE A 90 4.82 26.59 9.77
CA PHE A 90 5.20 27.94 10.18
C PHE A 90 4.04 28.90 9.95
#